data_AF-A0A285V390-F1
#
_entry.id   AF-A0A285V390-F1
#
_cell.length_a   1.000
_cell.length_b   1.000
_cell.length_c   1.000
_cell.angle_alpha   90.00
_cell.angle_beta   90.00
_cell.angle_gamma   90.00
#
_symmetry.space_group_name_H-M   'P 1'
#
loop_
_entity.id
_entity.type
_entity.pdbx_description
1 polymer ?
#
loop_
_entity_poly.entity_id
_entity_poly.type
_entity_poly.pdbx_seq_one_letter_code
_entity_poly.pdbx_strand_id
1 'polypeptide(L)'
;MLDDDVCAHGDHRAPVTGGSCRCGMVTRVPVARPVASGDSRARDLIARCLAGRGGVADLPDLRLRADRVLDALAAAGLEVALRPAAGLRDERRSA
;
A
#
# COMPACT_ATOMS: atom_id res chain seq x y z
N MET A 1 -29.18 -10.05 -35.91
CA MET A 1 -27.79 -9.57 -35.75
C MET A 1 -27.50 -9.56 -34.26
N LEU A 2 -27.01 -10.68 -33.74
CA LEU A 2 -26.49 -10.81 -32.37
C LEU A 2 -24.97 -10.88 -32.55
N ASP A 3 -24.37 -9.73 -32.88
CA ASP A 3 -22.96 -9.66 -33.26
C ASP A 3 -22.07 -9.52 -32.02
N ASP A 4 -21.17 -10.49 -31.83
CA ASP A 4 -19.84 -10.37 -31.22
C ASP A 4 -19.65 -10.01 -29.72
N ASP A 5 -20.64 -10.21 -28.85
CA ASP A 5 -20.43 -10.00 -27.39
C ASP A 5 -19.69 -11.14 -26.66
N VAL A 6 -19.36 -12.22 -27.36
CA VAL A 6 -18.71 -13.38 -26.77
C VAL A 6 -17.20 -13.23 -26.92
N CYS A 7 -16.52 -12.89 -25.82
CA CYS A 7 -15.07 -13.05 -25.72
C CYS A 7 -14.65 -14.39 -26.37
N ALA A 8 -13.65 -14.37 -27.24
CA ALA A 8 -13.18 -15.53 -27.99
C ALA A 8 -13.01 -16.75 -27.06
N HIS A 9 -14.02 -17.62 -27.12
CA HIS A 9 -14.24 -18.85 -26.35
C HIS A 9 -12.97 -19.44 -25.70
N GLY A 10 -12.62 -18.97 -24.51
CA GLY A 10 -11.60 -19.59 -23.64
C GLY A 10 -10.43 -18.72 -23.19
N ASP A 11 -9.98 -17.70 -23.93
CA ASP A 11 -8.86 -16.82 -23.51
C ASP A 11 -9.37 -15.49 -22.93
N HIS A 12 -10.03 -15.59 -21.78
CA HIS A 12 -10.58 -14.44 -21.06
C HIS A 12 -9.47 -13.62 -20.40
N ARG A 13 -9.01 -12.56 -21.08
CA ARG A 13 -8.08 -11.59 -20.48
C ARG A 13 -8.84 -10.36 -19.99
N ALA A 14 -8.72 -10.08 -18.70
CA ALA A 14 -9.20 -8.81 -18.15
C ALA A 14 -8.31 -7.64 -18.63
N PRO A 15 -8.87 -6.43 -18.79
CA PRO A 15 -8.10 -5.25 -19.21
C PRO A 15 -6.92 -4.99 -18.29
N VAL A 16 -5.78 -4.59 -18.87
CA VAL A 16 -4.53 -4.36 -18.12
C VAL A 16 -4.71 -3.30 -17.02
N THR A 17 -5.54 -2.30 -17.26
CA THR A 17 -5.87 -1.19 -16.36
C THR A 17 -6.86 -1.55 -15.25
N GLY A 18 -7.37 -2.79 -15.22
CA GLY A 18 -8.41 -3.23 -14.29
C GLY A 18 -9.81 -3.23 -14.93
N GLY A 19 -10.75 -3.90 -14.26
CA GLY A 19 -12.13 -4.10 -14.71
C GLY A 19 -12.43 -5.53 -15.17
N SER A 20 -13.65 -5.73 -15.66
CA SER A 20 -14.15 -7.04 -16.08
C SER A 20 -14.00 -7.27 -17.58
N CYS A 21 -13.79 -8.52 -17.98
CA CYS A 21 -13.97 -8.96 -19.36
C CYS A 21 -15.42 -8.68 -19.80
N ARG A 22 -15.66 -8.46 -21.10
CA ARG A 22 -17.01 -8.21 -21.65
C ARG A 22 -18.03 -9.30 -21.30
N CYS A 23 -17.59 -10.55 -21.16
CA CYS A 23 -18.44 -11.67 -20.74
C CYS A 23 -18.70 -11.75 -19.22
N GLY A 24 -18.08 -10.90 -18.41
CA GLY A 24 -18.23 -10.87 -16.94
C GLY A 24 -17.49 -11.94 -16.15
N MET A 25 -16.91 -12.98 -16.78
CA MET A 25 -16.30 -14.11 -16.06
C MET A 25 -14.97 -13.81 -15.35
N VAL A 26 -14.19 -12.87 -15.88
CA VAL A 26 -12.88 -12.51 -15.31
C VAL A 26 -12.88 -11.03 -14.95
N THR A 27 -12.53 -10.72 -13.70
CA THR A 27 -12.38 -9.35 -13.21
C THR A 27 -10.97 -9.16 -12.67
N ARG A 28 -10.23 -8.22 -13.24
CA ARG A 28 -8.96 -7.76 -12.67
C ARG A 28 -9.24 -6.61 -11.73
N VAL A 29 -9.01 -6.83 -10.44
CA VAL A 29 -8.99 -5.75 -9.46
C VAL A 29 -7.60 -5.12 -9.50
N PRO A 30 -7.46 -3.84 -9.89
CA PRO A 30 -6.17 -3.18 -9.86
C PRO A 30 -5.71 -3.05 -8.41
N VAL A 31 -4.73 -3.84 -8.03
CA VAL A 31 -4.02 -3.67 -6.75
C VAL A 31 -3.01 -2.57 -6.98
N ALA A 32 -3.24 -1.40 -6.39
CA ALA A 32 -2.21 -0.39 -6.30
C ALA A 32 -1.05 -1.00 -5.49
N ARG A 33 0.05 -1.36 -6.17
CA ARG A 33 1.26 -1.75 -5.47
C ARG A 33 1.66 -0.55 -4.62
N PRO A 34 1.80 -0.71 -3.29
CA PRO A 34 2.30 0.37 -2.47
C PRO A 34 3.61 0.85 -3.09
N VAL A 35 3.69 2.14 -3.40
CA VAL A 35 4.95 2.70 -3.86
C VAL A 35 5.88 2.58 -2.65
N ALA A 36 6.99 1.86 -2.83
CA ALA A 36 8.12 1.95 -1.92
C ALA A 36 8.57 3.42 -1.96
N SER A 37 7.95 4.25 -1.13
CA SER A 37 8.39 5.62 -0.94
C SER A 37 9.83 5.48 -0.49
N GLY A 38 10.77 6.20 -1.10
CA GLY A 38 12.09 6.36 -0.51
C GLY A 38 11.89 6.91 0.91
N ASP A 39 11.99 6.05 1.92
CA ASP A 39 10.99 6.02 2.99
C ASP A 39 11.35 6.90 4.19
N SER A 40 11.73 8.16 3.91
CA SER A 40 12.00 9.17 4.93
C SER A 40 10.81 9.33 5.88
N ARG A 41 9.58 9.18 5.38
CA ARG A 41 8.36 9.37 6.17
C ARG A 41 8.03 8.16 7.06
N ALA A 42 8.25 6.93 6.60
CA ALA A 42 8.09 5.75 7.46
C ALA A 42 9.18 5.73 8.55
N ARG A 43 10.43 6.01 8.17
CA ARG A 43 11.55 6.20 9.11
C ARG A 43 11.21 7.24 10.17
N ASP A 44 10.73 8.42 9.78
CA ASP A 44 10.39 9.49 10.72
C ASP A 44 9.22 9.13 11.64
N LEU A 45 8.24 8.36 11.18
CA LEU A 45 7.14 7.86 12.02
C LEU A 45 7.66 6.89 13.08
N ILE A 46 8.49 5.93 12.67
CA ILE A 46 9.10 4.96 13.57
C ILE A 46 10.02 5.67 14.58
N ALA A 47 10.85 6.62 14.13
CA ALA A 47 11.70 7.43 14.98
C ALA A 47 10.90 8.16 16.07
N ARG A 48 9.73 8.73 15.73
CA ARG A 48 8.81 9.34 16.72
C ARG A 48 8.22 8.33 17.71
N CYS A 49 7.92 7.11 17.27
CA CYS A 49 7.45 6.05 18.18
C CYS A 49 8.56 5.58 19.14
N LEU A 50 9.81 5.60 18.69
CA LEU A 50 10.98 5.25 19.49
C LEU A 50 11.37 6.35 20.50
N ALA A 51 10.97 7.60 20.25
CA ALA A 51 11.09 8.67 21.21
C ALA A 51 10.16 8.40 22.41
N GLY A 52 10.68 7.77 23.47
CA GLY A 52 9.95 7.52 24.70
C GLY A 52 9.38 8.81 25.31
N ARG A 53 8.33 8.69 26.14
CA ARG A 53 7.75 9.86 26.82
C ARG A 53 8.76 10.48 27.79
N GLY A 54 9.14 11.73 27.55
CA GLY A 54 9.84 12.56 28.53
C GLY A 54 11.36 12.71 28.35
N GLY A 55 11.95 12.20 27.26
CA GLY A 55 13.35 12.45 26.93
C GLY A 55 13.52 13.32 25.68
N VAL A 56 14.45 14.28 25.72
CA VAL A 56 14.95 14.94 24.51
C VAL A 56 15.86 13.94 23.81
N ALA A 57 15.27 13.09 22.97
CA ALA A 57 16.01 12.10 22.20
C ALA A 57 16.60 12.75 20.94
N ASP A 58 17.87 12.46 20.67
CA ASP A 58 18.59 12.99 19.52
C ASP A 58 17.98 12.42 18.22
N LEU A 59 17.49 13.31 17.35
CA LEU A 59 16.73 12.94 16.16
C LEU A 59 17.54 12.08 15.16
N PRO A 60 18.84 12.33 14.91
CA PRO A 60 19.73 11.43 14.17
C PRO A 60 19.83 10.02 14.75
N ASP A 61 20.01 9.89 16.08
CA ASP A 61 20.08 8.58 16.74
C ASP A 61 18.76 7.81 16.60
N LEU A 62 17.61 8.48 16.79
CA LEU A 62 16.30 7.87 16.58
C LEU A 62 16.07 7.39 15.15
N ARG A 63 16.56 8.14 14.16
CA ARG A 63 16.51 7.75 12.75
C ARG A 63 17.36 6.51 12.48
N LEU A 64 18.57 6.45 13.03
CA LEU A 64 19.43 5.27 12.90
C LEU A 64 18.78 4.02 13.52
N ARG A 65 18.12 4.18 14.68
CA ARG A 65 17.36 3.09 15.31
C ARG A 65 16.15 2.68 14.46
N ALA A 66 15.46 3.65 13.84
CA ALA A 66 14.36 3.37 12.93
C ALA A 66 14.82 2.60 11.69
N ASP A 67 16.00 2.93 11.13
CA ASP A 67 16.59 2.18 10.01
C ASP A 67 16.86 0.72 10.41
N ARG A 68 17.42 0.47 11.61
CA ARG A 68 17.63 -0.91 12.10
C ARG A 68 16.33 -1.70 12.20
N VAL A 69 15.22 -1.05 12.57
CA VAL A 69 13.90 -1.70 12.60
C VAL A 69 13.43 -2.03 11.18
N LEU A 70 13.58 -1.11 10.24
CA LEU A 70 13.22 -1.33 8.84
C LEU A 70 14.04 -2.46 8.21
N ASP A 71 15.35 -2.52 8.49
CA ASP A 71 16.23 -3.60 8.03
C ASP A 71 15.82 -4.96 8.61
N ALA A 72 15.45 -5.01 9.90
CA ALA A 72 14.97 -6.24 10.52
C ALA A 72 13.64 -6.73 9.92
N LEU A 73 12.73 -5.81 9.60
CA LEU A 73 11.49 -6.14 8.89
C LEU A 73 11.77 -6.66 7.48
N ALA A 74 12.67 -6.02 6.75
CA ALA A 74 13.08 -6.46 5.43
C ALA A 74 13.73 -7.85 5.46
N ALA A 75 14.60 -8.12 6.44
CA ALA A 75 15.20 -9.44 6.65
C ALA A 75 14.17 -10.53 6.97
N ALA A 76 13.04 -10.17 7.59
CA ALA A 76 11.89 -11.04 7.82
C ALA A 76 10.96 -11.18 6.60
N GLY A 77 11.28 -10.55 5.47
CA GLY A 77 10.45 -10.56 4.26
C GLY A 77 9.23 -9.63 4.34
N LEU A 78 9.23 -8.66 5.26
CA LEU A 78 8.17 -7.67 5.41
C LEU A 78 8.58 -6.35 4.77
N GLU A 79 7.74 -5.83 3.88
CA GLU A 79 7.89 -4.49 3.32
C GLU A 79 6.96 -3.52 4.04
N VAL A 80 7.52 -2.43 4.58
CA VAL A 80 6.74 -1.31 5.09
C VAL A 80 6.54 -0.34 3.93
N ALA A 81 5.28 0.00 3.67
CA ALA A 81 4.95 1.02 2.70
C ALA A 81 3.86 1.91 3.26
N LEU A 82 4.01 3.21 3.05
CA LEU A 82 2.97 4.16 3.37
C LEU A 82 1.87 4.07 2.33
N ARG A 83 0.65 3.76 2.79
CA ARG A 83 -0.52 3.92 1.95
C ARG A 83 -0.71 5.42 1.71
N PRO A 84 -0.82 5.87 0.44
CA PRO A 84 -1.31 7.22 0.16
C PRO A 84 -2.62 7.43 0.90
N ALA A 85 -2.83 8.62 1.48
CA ALA A 85 -4.09 8.96 2.11
C ALA A 85 -5.18 9.13 1.04
N ALA A 86 -5.63 8.01 0.46
CA ALA A 86 -6.88 7.97 -0.29
C ALA A 86 -8.01 8.05 0.73
N GLY A 87 -8.59 9.25 0.85
CA GLY A 87 -9.79 9.61 1.61
C GLY A 87 -10.27 8.60 2.64
N LEU A 88 -9.66 8.59 3.84
CA LEU A 88 -10.37 8.11 5.02
C LEU A 88 -11.59 9.03 5.17
N ARG A 89 -12.74 8.59 4.65
CA ARG A 89 -14.01 9.18 5.03
C ARG A 89 -14.12 9.05 6.54
N ASP A 90 -14.28 10.20 7.15
CA ASP A 90 -14.46 10.41 8.57
C ASP A 90 -15.79 9.76 8.99
N GLU A 91 -15.79 8.45 9.26
CA GLU A 91 -16.93 7.73 9.84
C GLU A 91 -16.98 7.88 11.37
N ARG A 92 -16.43 8.97 11.92
CA ARG A 92 -16.57 9.34 13.33
C ARG A 92 -17.28 10.66 13.52
N ARG A 93 -18.50 10.77 12.98
CA ARG A 93 -19.52 11.69 13.53
C ARG A 93 -20.94 11.29 13.14
N SER A 94 -21.52 10.35 13.87
CA SER A 94 -22.97 10.23 14.05
C SER A 94 -23.24 9.40 15.32
N ALA A 95 -23.23 10.09 16.45
CA ALA A 95 -23.89 9.69 17.68
C ALA A 95 -24.39 10.98 18.35
#